data_AF-W2ICJ8-F1
#
_entry.id   AF-W2ICJ8-F1
#
_cell.length_a   1.000
_cell.length_b   1.000
_cell.length_c   1.000
_cell.angle_alpha   90.00
_cell.angle_beta   90.00
_cell.angle_gamma   90.00
#
_symmetry.space_group_name_H-M   'P 1'
#
loop_
_entity.id
_entity.type
_entity.pdbx_description
1 polymer ?
#
loop_
_entity_poly.entity_id
_entity_poly.type
_entity_poly.pdbx_seq_one_letter_code
_entity_poly.pdbx_strand_id
1 'polypeptide(L)'
;MEQLHLRVQREIWSVLASDASPSADVSVELARSFLRVAMRQRRREADAVCLSLAKMVLRGKPENADEDESEYTTTNAAFRRRMRRLTLNRVEFPSLEDEDERVFRSLPSSGRDEVLQIAETNSSRMNKRPRGEDPEDHMIEQSVRNDSPFSEHALTAPERPTLTKEMEDRASGLAKQLVQLSRSEATAAVDDVATRAFDMLAEVVNDVHTTYAANERSFQYLCKVLCMDSTSDEALLQITNSLVDSNWSSRYAAIFLETSVLPKIRAADSVISRVLLQAALRFGSSYSGMLVDSLLLPLLVSGEHDGSNKSVGPPQAEAITRILRSSDTVLADQLDGFLQRSLEAATANETNRPHLLSKESALLVFQNILNSKPVLSALTIERLVGACEAVLEHPEAEQVRGSLKFATVIFTLISKYPQQCAGHVETLEVIATQLTSIMAKTTQRSLQKLKTNK
;
A
#
# COMPACT_ATOMS: atom_id res chain seq x y z
N MET A 1 -13.71 25.25 9.26
CA MET A 1 -12.62 24.26 9.43
C MET A 1 -13.14 22.92 9.92
N GLU A 2 -13.88 22.84 11.03
CA GLU A 2 -14.25 21.55 11.68
C GLU A 2 -15.16 20.61 10.89
N GLN A 3 -15.89 21.11 9.89
CA GLN A 3 -16.71 20.29 8.98
C GLN A 3 -15.94 19.80 7.75
N LEU A 4 -14.69 20.25 7.56
CA LEU A 4 -13.86 19.85 6.44
C LEU A 4 -13.15 18.53 6.76
N HIS A 5 -12.88 17.74 5.73
CA HIS A 5 -12.11 16.50 5.87
C HIS A 5 -10.70 16.80 6.39
N LEU A 6 -10.12 15.92 7.21
CA LEU A 6 -8.84 16.15 7.90
C LEU A 6 -7.67 16.49 6.94
N ARG A 7 -7.65 15.87 5.75
CA ARG A 7 -6.68 16.19 4.70
C ARG A 7 -6.75 17.66 4.26
N VAL A 8 -7.97 18.17 4.06
CA VAL A 8 -8.22 19.55 3.66
C VAL A 8 -7.85 20.52 4.80
N GLN A 9 -8.10 20.13 6.05
CA GLN A 9 -7.69 20.95 7.19
C GLN A 9 -6.16 21.07 7.29
N ARG A 10 -5.42 19.96 7.11
CA ARG A 10 -3.95 19.94 7.14
C ARG A 10 -3.34 20.74 5.99
N GLU A 11 -3.92 20.65 4.80
CA GLU A 11 -3.47 21.40 3.62
C GLU A 11 -3.68 22.92 3.79
N ILE A 12 -4.84 23.35 4.31
CA ILE A 12 -5.08 24.77 4.62
C ILE A 12 -4.07 25.28 5.65
N TRP A 13 -3.82 24.53 6.72
CA TRP A 13 -2.85 24.94 7.74
C TRP A 13 -1.41 24.96 7.22
N SER A 14 -1.06 24.05 6.32
CA SER A 14 0.26 24.01 5.68
C SER A 14 0.53 25.27 4.86
N VAL A 15 -0.48 25.72 4.08
CA VAL A 15 -0.39 26.94 3.25
C VAL A 15 -0.37 28.20 4.11
N LEU A 16 -1.20 28.25 5.17
CA LEU A 16 -1.20 29.39 6.08
C LEU A 16 0.12 29.52 6.86
N ALA A 17 0.79 28.41 7.14
CA ALA A 17 2.05 28.40 7.87
C ALA A 17 3.29 28.62 6.99
N SER A 18 3.12 28.68 5.67
CA SER A 18 4.20 28.95 4.71
C SER A 18 4.21 30.40 4.20
N ASP A 19 3.59 31.34 4.92
CA ASP A 19 3.44 32.78 4.57
C ASP A 19 2.81 33.08 3.19
N ALA A 20 2.18 32.09 2.56
CA ALA A 20 1.50 32.24 1.27
C ALA A 20 0.11 32.89 1.40
N SER A 21 -0.20 33.48 2.55
CA SER A 21 -1.50 34.08 2.82
C SER A 21 -1.50 35.56 2.44
N PRO A 22 -2.52 36.04 1.70
CA PRO A 22 -2.62 37.45 1.31
C PRO A 22 -2.89 38.40 2.50
N SER A 23 -3.18 37.88 3.70
CA SER A 23 -3.31 38.68 4.92
C SER A 23 -2.79 37.91 6.14
N ALA A 24 -1.62 38.29 6.62
CA ALA A 24 -0.98 37.70 7.80
C ALA A 24 -1.85 37.85 9.06
N ASP A 25 -2.48 39.01 9.25
CA ASP A 25 -3.33 39.31 10.42
C ASP A 25 -4.55 38.39 10.52
N VAL A 26 -5.23 38.14 9.39
CA VAL A 26 -6.39 37.22 9.32
C VAL A 26 -5.97 35.78 9.59
N SER A 27 -4.78 35.39 9.14
CA SER A 27 -4.23 34.04 9.34
C SER A 27 -3.88 33.79 10.80
N VAL A 28 -3.31 34.80 11.47
CA VAL A 28 -3.03 34.80 12.90
C VAL A 28 -4.32 34.77 13.72
N GLU A 29 -5.33 35.55 13.36
CA GLU A 29 -6.63 35.56 14.06
C GLU A 29 -7.37 34.22 13.92
N LEU A 30 -7.33 33.60 12.74
CA LEU A 30 -7.86 32.26 12.48
C LEU A 30 -7.13 31.18 13.31
N ALA A 31 -5.81 31.25 13.39
CA ALA A 31 -5.00 30.34 14.22
C ALA A 31 -5.33 30.46 15.71
N ARG A 32 -5.49 31.68 16.23
CA ARG A 32 -5.92 31.92 17.62
C ARG A 32 -7.32 31.37 17.90
N SER A 33 -8.22 31.52 16.94
CA SER A 33 -9.61 31.05 17.07
C SER A 33 -9.70 29.53 17.04
N PHE A 34 -8.96 28.88 16.12
CA PHE A 34 -8.88 27.43 16.01
C PHE A 34 -8.32 26.76 17.27
N LEU A 35 -7.20 27.25 17.80
CA LEU A 35 -6.61 26.71 19.03
C LEU A 35 -7.53 26.89 20.25
N ARG A 36 -8.28 28.00 20.33
CA ARG A 36 -9.28 28.22 21.39
C ARG A 36 -10.43 27.21 21.34
N VAL A 37 -10.89 26.82 20.15
CA VAL A 37 -11.96 25.82 20.01
C VAL A 37 -11.44 24.41 20.25
N ALA A 38 -10.24 24.08 19.75
CA ALA A 38 -9.59 22.80 19.98
C ALA A 38 -9.32 22.50 21.47
N MET A 39 -9.04 23.52 22.29
CA MET A 39 -8.89 23.34 23.74
C MET A 39 -10.23 23.15 24.49
N ARG A 40 -11.36 23.54 23.90
CA ARG A 40 -12.69 23.47 24.56
C ARG A 40 -13.44 22.17 24.30
N GLN A 41 -13.17 21.46 23.20
CA GLN A 41 -13.91 20.25 22.84
C GLN A 41 -13.30 18.98 23.46
N ARG A 42 -13.86 18.50 24.58
CA ARG A 42 -13.53 17.19 25.21
C ARG A 42 -14.07 15.95 24.45
N ARG A 43 -14.51 16.05 23.18
CA ARG A 43 -15.17 14.94 22.45
C ARG A 43 -14.66 14.66 21.04
N ARG A 44 -13.75 15.46 20.49
CA ARG A 44 -13.05 15.14 19.24
C ARG A 44 -11.58 15.48 19.43
N GLU A 45 -10.72 14.47 19.29
CA GLU A 45 -9.27 14.70 19.28
C GLU A 45 -8.95 15.58 18.06
N ALA A 46 -8.58 16.83 18.32
CA ALA A 46 -8.10 17.72 17.28
C ALA A 46 -6.76 17.18 16.76
N ASP A 47 -6.63 17.11 15.44
CA ASP A 47 -5.48 16.52 14.78
C ASP A 47 -4.15 17.20 15.17
N ALA A 48 -3.19 16.41 15.63
CA ALA A 48 -1.91 16.89 16.15
C ALA A 48 -1.11 17.70 15.12
N VAL A 49 -1.25 17.39 13.83
CA VAL A 49 -0.58 18.10 12.73
C VAL A 49 -1.22 19.47 12.52
N CYS A 50 -2.56 19.56 12.46
CA CYS A 50 -3.28 20.83 12.39
C CYS A 50 -2.96 21.75 13.59
N LEU A 51 -2.85 21.19 14.80
CA LEU A 51 -2.47 21.94 16.01
C LEU A 51 -1.03 22.49 15.93
N SER A 52 -0.10 21.71 15.39
CA SER A 52 1.29 22.11 15.23
C SER A 52 1.44 23.23 14.20
N LEU A 53 0.78 23.08 13.06
CA LEU A 53 0.80 24.08 11.97
C LEU A 53 0.11 25.38 12.40
N ALA A 54 -1.03 25.33 13.09
CA ALA A 54 -1.68 26.54 13.63
C ALA A 54 -0.79 27.27 14.65
N LYS A 55 -0.01 26.54 15.47
CA LYS A 55 0.99 27.15 16.37
C LYS A 55 2.17 27.76 15.61
N MET A 56 2.52 27.22 14.46
CA MET A 56 3.57 27.74 13.58
C MET A 56 3.16 29.07 12.94
N VAL A 57 1.91 29.20 12.49
CA VAL A 57 1.32 30.47 12.01
C VAL A 57 1.41 31.58 13.08
N LEU A 58 1.25 31.24 14.36
CA LEU A 58 1.35 32.21 15.46
C LEU A 58 2.78 32.62 15.81
N ARG A 59 3.80 31.89 15.33
CA ARG A 59 5.18 32.11 15.75
C ARG A 59 5.94 33.13 14.92
N GLY A 60 5.62 33.33 13.63
CA GLY A 60 6.32 34.25 12.72
C GLY A 60 7.84 34.00 12.60
N LYS A 61 8.41 33.85 11.39
CA LYS A 61 9.87 33.68 11.27
C LYS A 61 10.62 35.04 11.35
N PRO A 62 11.92 35.02 11.73
CA PRO A 62 12.64 36.20 12.20
C PRO A 62 13.03 37.14 11.07
N GLU A 63 13.19 38.40 11.46
CA GLU A 63 13.57 39.57 10.67
C GLU A 63 14.80 39.37 9.77
N ASN A 64 14.80 40.12 8.67
CA ASN A 64 15.87 40.47 7.73
C ASN A 64 15.98 39.64 6.43
N ALA A 65 15.32 40.15 5.38
CA ALA A 65 15.91 40.29 4.05
C ALA A 65 15.08 41.32 3.26
N ASP A 66 15.70 42.48 3.01
CA ASP A 66 15.15 43.60 2.24
C ASP A 66 15.05 43.29 0.74
N GLU A 67 14.04 43.95 0.14
CA GLU A 67 13.89 44.45 -1.24
C GLU A 67 14.18 43.52 -2.44
N ASP A 68 13.10 43.16 -3.17
CA ASP A 68 13.00 43.51 -4.59
C ASP A 68 11.54 43.48 -5.09
N GLU A 69 10.98 44.67 -5.33
CA GLU A 69 9.67 44.87 -5.96
C GLU A 69 9.74 44.58 -7.47
N SER A 70 9.67 43.30 -7.86
CA SER A 70 9.25 42.93 -9.22
C SER A 70 8.55 41.57 -9.33
N GLU A 71 8.47 40.81 -8.24
CA GLU A 71 7.98 39.42 -8.23
C GLU A 71 6.49 39.26 -7.86
N TYR A 72 5.78 40.37 -7.64
CA TYR A 72 4.44 40.37 -7.02
C TYR A 72 3.27 39.99 -7.96
N THR A 73 3.47 39.95 -9.28
CA THR A 73 2.39 39.66 -10.24
C THR A 73 2.38 38.19 -10.69
N THR A 74 3.56 37.59 -10.89
CA THR A 74 3.73 36.19 -11.31
C THR A 74 3.43 35.21 -10.18
N THR A 75 3.84 35.54 -8.96
CA THR A 75 3.58 34.75 -7.74
C THR A 75 2.08 34.71 -7.41
N ASN A 76 1.37 35.83 -7.59
CA ASN A 76 -0.08 35.93 -7.36
C ASN A 76 -0.89 35.11 -8.38
N ALA A 77 -0.50 35.11 -9.67
CA ALA A 77 -1.16 34.29 -10.69
C ALA A 77 -0.92 32.78 -10.48
N ALA A 78 0.30 32.38 -10.11
CA ALA A 78 0.64 30.99 -9.78
C ALA A 78 -0.09 30.51 -8.52
N PHE A 79 -0.19 31.36 -7.51
CA PHE A 79 -0.95 31.14 -6.29
C PHE A 79 -2.46 31.00 -6.58
N ARG A 80 -3.07 31.92 -7.33
CA ARG A 80 -4.49 31.84 -7.74
C ARG A 80 -4.77 30.57 -8.56
N ARG A 81 -3.87 30.17 -9.46
CA ARG A 81 -3.97 28.89 -10.21
C ARG A 81 -3.90 27.68 -9.29
N ARG A 82 -2.99 27.69 -8.32
CA ARG A 82 -2.79 26.60 -7.35
C ARG A 82 -3.99 26.51 -6.38
N MET A 83 -4.53 27.64 -5.92
CA MET A 83 -5.74 27.71 -5.09
C MET A 83 -7.01 27.30 -5.83
N ARG A 84 -7.20 27.70 -7.10
CA ARG A 84 -8.33 27.26 -7.93
C ARG A 84 -8.32 25.74 -8.16
N ARG A 85 -7.13 25.16 -8.39
CA ARG A 85 -6.94 23.70 -8.53
C ARG A 85 -7.21 22.94 -7.23
N LEU A 86 -6.77 23.45 -6.09
CA LEU A 86 -6.93 22.80 -4.79
C LEU A 86 -8.34 22.93 -4.20
N THR A 87 -9.11 23.95 -4.61
CA THR A 87 -10.50 24.19 -4.15
C THR A 87 -11.57 23.69 -5.12
N LEU A 88 -11.18 22.95 -6.17
CA LEU A 88 -12.08 22.48 -7.23
C LEU A 88 -12.89 23.63 -7.87
N ASN A 89 -12.26 24.79 -8.08
CA ASN A 89 -12.87 26.01 -8.65
C ASN A 89 -14.09 26.56 -7.89
N ARG A 90 -14.31 26.19 -6.62
CA ARG A 90 -15.48 26.65 -5.84
C ARG A 90 -15.34 28.05 -5.24
N VAL A 91 -14.19 28.69 -5.43
CA VAL A 91 -13.92 30.06 -5.00
C VAL A 91 -13.61 30.90 -6.24
N GLU A 92 -14.45 31.90 -6.51
CA GLU A 92 -14.24 32.85 -7.59
C GLU A 92 -13.23 33.92 -7.16
N PHE A 93 -12.26 34.18 -8.03
CA PHE A 93 -11.28 35.25 -7.86
C PHE A 93 -11.46 36.21 -9.04
N PRO A 94 -11.55 37.54 -8.80
CA PRO A 94 -11.66 38.54 -9.88
C PRO A 94 -10.54 38.35 -10.92
N SER A 95 -10.88 38.50 -12.20
CA SER A 95 -9.87 38.52 -13.26
C SER A 95 -9.12 39.87 -13.25
N LEU A 96 -7.92 39.92 -13.82
CA LEU A 96 -7.14 41.17 -13.92
C LEU A 96 -7.87 42.24 -14.75
N GLU A 97 -8.70 41.82 -15.72
CA GLU A 97 -9.56 42.72 -16.49
C GLU A 97 -10.69 43.33 -15.61
N ASP A 98 -11.16 42.61 -14.59
CA ASP A 98 -12.14 43.11 -13.60
C ASP A 98 -11.52 44.04 -12.54
N GLU A 99 -10.19 44.00 -12.37
CA GLU A 99 -9.45 44.89 -11.47
C GLU A 99 -9.13 46.21 -12.17
N ASP A 100 -8.78 46.22 -13.47
CA ASP A 100 -8.56 47.45 -14.25
C ASP A 100 -9.86 48.26 -14.45
N GLU A 101 -11.02 47.62 -14.68
CA GLU A 101 -12.31 48.33 -14.71
C GLU A 101 -12.73 48.91 -13.34
N ARG A 102 -12.27 48.32 -12.23
CA ARG A 102 -12.51 48.86 -10.87
C ARG A 102 -11.58 50.01 -10.54
N VAL A 103 -10.33 49.97 -11.01
CA VAL A 103 -9.35 51.04 -10.83
C VAL A 103 -9.75 52.27 -11.65
N PHE A 104 -10.31 52.11 -12.86
CA PHE A 104 -10.84 53.24 -13.63
C PHE A 104 -12.18 53.81 -13.14
N ARG A 105 -12.93 53.09 -12.30
CA ARG A 105 -14.17 53.62 -11.65
C ARG A 105 -13.93 54.33 -10.32
N SER A 106 -12.72 54.36 -9.80
CA SER A 106 -12.42 54.88 -8.45
C SER A 106 -11.53 56.13 -8.46
N LEU A 107 -11.92 57.14 -9.25
CA LEU A 107 -11.52 58.53 -9.03
C LEU A 107 -12.78 59.40 -8.88
N PRO A 108 -12.86 60.28 -7.86
CA PRO A 108 -13.99 61.17 -7.70
C PRO A 108 -13.81 62.39 -8.60
N SER A 109 -14.71 62.59 -9.57
CA SER A 109 -14.92 63.90 -10.15
C SER A 109 -16.41 64.19 -10.27
N SER A 110 -16.82 65.15 -9.44
CA SER A 110 -18.02 65.96 -9.49
C SER A 110 -18.68 66.12 -10.87
N GLY A 111 -20.00 65.89 -10.91
CA GLY A 111 -20.92 66.85 -11.53
C GLY A 111 -21.72 66.42 -12.77
N ARG A 112 -23.03 66.29 -12.54
CA ARG A 112 -24.18 66.65 -13.40
C ARG A 112 -24.56 65.83 -14.64
N ASP A 113 -25.80 65.36 -14.53
CA ASP A 113 -26.94 65.50 -15.46
C ASP A 113 -27.03 64.65 -16.75
N GLU A 114 -28.18 63.95 -16.81
CA GLU A 114 -29.06 63.73 -17.98
C GLU A 114 -28.54 62.77 -19.09
N VAL A 115 -29.29 61.93 -19.84
CA VAL A 115 -30.71 61.59 -20.07
C VAL A 115 -30.70 60.57 -21.24
N LEU A 116 -31.59 59.55 -21.24
CA LEU A 116 -32.10 58.78 -22.43
C LEU A 116 -31.06 57.94 -23.25
N GLN A 117 -31.33 56.89 -24.04
CA GLN A 117 -32.51 56.16 -24.55
C GLN A 117 -32.01 54.89 -25.29
N ILE A 118 -32.86 53.84 -25.30
CA ILE A 118 -33.33 52.99 -26.43
C ILE A 118 -32.30 52.31 -27.38
N ALA A 119 -32.51 50.98 -27.58
CA ALA A 119 -32.66 50.23 -28.84
C ALA A 119 -32.00 48.84 -28.71
N GLU A 120 -32.73 47.74 -28.52
CA GLU A 120 -33.43 46.93 -29.54
C GLU A 120 -32.54 46.43 -30.69
N THR A 121 -32.47 45.11 -30.88
CA THR A 121 -33.04 44.35 -32.02
C THR A 121 -32.45 42.91 -32.02
N ASN A 122 -33.29 41.89 -31.77
CA ASN A 122 -33.89 40.94 -32.75
C ASN A 122 -32.98 39.75 -33.09
N SER A 123 -33.42 38.49 -33.31
CA SER A 123 -34.72 37.83 -33.50
C SER A 123 -34.43 36.32 -33.63
N SER A 124 -35.03 35.42 -32.83
CA SER A 124 -36.21 34.57 -33.11
C SER A 124 -36.08 33.44 -34.16
N ARG A 125 -36.52 32.22 -33.79
CA ARG A 125 -37.33 31.24 -34.55
C ARG A 125 -37.42 29.91 -33.77
N MET A 126 -38.47 29.66 -32.99
CA MET A 126 -39.77 29.06 -33.31
C MET A 126 -39.78 27.55 -33.63
N ASN A 127 -40.43 26.82 -32.71
CA ASN A 127 -41.01 25.48 -32.80
C ASN A 127 -41.96 25.28 -33.99
N LYS A 128 -42.08 24.03 -34.46
CA LYS A 128 -43.36 23.37 -34.83
C LYS A 128 -43.18 21.85 -35.03
N ARG A 129 -43.95 21.06 -34.27
CA ARG A 129 -44.35 19.68 -34.59
C ARG A 129 -45.41 19.70 -35.71
N PRO A 130 -45.70 18.53 -36.30
CA PRO A 130 -47.08 18.06 -36.30
C PRO A 130 -47.24 16.60 -35.82
N ARG A 131 -48.50 16.26 -35.53
CA ARG A 131 -49.08 15.04 -34.92
C ARG A 131 -50.10 14.44 -35.90
N GLY A 132 -50.35 13.13 -35.83
CA GLY A 132 -51.54 12.43 -36.36
C GLY A 132 -51.26 10.92 -36.54
N GLU A 133 -51.69 10.04 -35.62
CA GLU A 133 -52.92 9.19 -35.64
C GLU A 133 -52.65 7.81 -36.32
N ASP A 134 -52.38 6.69 -35.60
CA ASP A 134 -53.24 5.70 -34.87
C ASP A 134 -54.05 4.73 -35.79
N PRO A 135 -54.59 3.56 -35.36
CA PRO A 135 -54.08 2.42 -34.55
C PRO A 135 -54.58 1.01 -35.07
N GLU A 136 -54.56 -0.02 -34.19
CA GLU A 136 -55.20 -1.38 -34.20
C GLU A 136 -54.27 -2.59 -34.51
N ASP A 137 -53.93 -3.51 -33.59
CA ASP A 137 -54.66 -4.50 -32.73
C ASP A 137 -54.84 -5.91 -33.37
N HIS A 138 -54.35 -6.94 -32.65
CA HIS A 138 -54.78 -8.36 -32.57
C HIS A 138 -53.59 -9.24 -32.10
N MET A 139 -53.52 -9.58 -30.80
CA MET A 139 -54.10 -10.76 -30.13
C MET A 139 -53.34 -12.09 -30.29
N ILE A 140 -52.78 -12.52 -29.14
CA ILE A 140 -52.75 -13.88 -28.54
C ILE A 140 -52.17 -15.05 -29.35
N GLU A 141 -51.08 -15.63 -28.85
CA GLU A 141 -51.07 -17.08 -28.57
C GLU A 141 -50.11 -17.46 -27.43
N GLN A 142 -50.70 -18.05 -26.38
CA GLN A 142 -50.04 -18.72 -25.28
C GLN A 142 -49.53 -20.08 -25.76
N SER A 143 -48.30 -20.46 -25.43
CA SER A 143 -47.91 -21.86 -25.31
C SER A 143 -47.05 -22.05 -24.06
N VAL A 144 -47.55 -22.91 -23.18
CA VAL A 144 -46.96 -23.36 -21.92
C VAL A 144 -46.34 -24.75 -22.16
N ARG A 145 -45.28 -25.05 -21.39
CA ARG A 145 -44.54 -26.33 -21.20
C ARG A 145 -43.23 -26.40 -21.99
N ASN A 146 -42.13 -26.92 -21.48
CA ASN A 146 -41.65 -27.37 -20.17
C ASN A 146 -40.14 -27.64 -20.34
N ASP A 147 -39.41 -27.72 -19.23
CA ASP A 147 -38.10 -28.38 -19.05
C ASP A 147 -36.82 -27.71 -19.62
N SER A 148 -36.04 -27.04 -18.75
CA SER A 148 -34.78 -27.63 -18.25
C SER A 148 -34.01 -26.73 -17.26
N PRO A 149 -33.16 -27.33 -16.40
CA PRO A 149 -32.45 -26.68 -15.30
C PRO A 149 -31.05 -26.17 -15.72
N PHE A 150 -30.42 -25.39 -14.82
CA PHE A 150 -29.08 -24.79 -14.94
C PHE A 150 -28.96 -23.60 -15.90
N SER A 151 -28.83 -22.40 -15.33
CA SER A 151 -28.21 -21.27 -16.00
C SER A 151 -27.01 -20.83 -15.18
N GLU A 152 -25.85 -21.09 -15.79
CA GLU A 152 -24.52 -20.64 -15.41
C GLU A 152 -24.54 -19.12 -15.12
N HIS A 153 -24.09 -18.73 -13.94
CA HIS A 153 -23.68 -17.34 -13.73
C HIS A 153 -22.49 -17.07 -14.64
N ALA A 154 -22.77 -16.38 -15.75
CA ALA A 154 -21.79 -15.89 -16.69
C ALA A 154 -20.68 -15.12 -15.95
N LEU A 155 -19.46 -15.65 -16.06
CA LEU A 155 -18.21 -14.98 -15.75
C LEU A 155 -18.15 -13.69 -16.59
N THR A 156 -18.46 -12.55 -15.98
CA THR A 156 -18.06 -11.26 -16.54
C THR A 156 -16.53 -11.22 -16.59
N ALA A 157 -15.98 -11.18 -17.80
CA ALA A 157 -14.55 -11.00 -18.04
C ALA A 157 -13.99 -9.83 -17.22
N PRO A 158 -12.74 -9.91 -16.71
CA PRO A 158 -12.16 -8.81 -15.97
C PRO A 158 -12.03 -7.59 -16.89
N GLU A 159 -12.71 -6.50 -16.55
CA GLU A 159 -12.53 -5.19 -17.20
C GLU A 159 -11.03 -4.86 -17.23
N ARG A 160 -10.49 -4.64 -18.43
CA ARG A 160 -9.09 -4.29 -18.65
C ARG A 160 -8.80 -2.98 -17.89
N PRO A 161 -7.75 -2.91 -17.04
CA PRO A 161 -7.38 -1.66 -16.38
C PRO A 161 -7.06 -0.61 -17.44
N THR A 162 -7.80 0.49 -17.45
CA THR A 162 -7.65 1.54 -18.47
C THR A 162 -6.51 2.48 -18.09
N LEU A 163 -5.28 2.12 -18.46
CA LEU A 163 -4.25 3.13 -18.71
C LEU A 163 -4.54 3.77 -20.07
N THR A 164 -4.20 5.05 -20.25
CA THR A 164 -4.25 5.65 -21.57
C THR A 164 -3.17 5.03 -22.45
N LYS A 165 -3.45 4.86 -23.75
CA LYS A 165 -2.45 4.32 -24.70
C LYS A 165 -1.14 5.11 -24.68
N GLU A 166 -1.24 6.44 -24.53
CA GLU A 166 -0.07 7.30 -24.40
C GLU A 166 0.77 6.97 -23.15
N MET A 167 0.14 6.72 -22.01
CA MET A 167 0.85 6.29 -20.80
C MET A 167 1.45 4.89 -20.95
N GLU A 168 0.76 3.95 -21.59
CA GLU A 168 1.31 2.62 -21.89
C GLU A 168 2.54 2.69 -22.80
N ASP A 169 2.51 3.54 -23.83
CA ASP A 169 3.62 3.75 -24.76
C ASP A 169 4.82 4.39 -24.03
N ARG A 170 4.57 5.41 -23.19
CA ARG A 170 5.60 6.02 -22.32
C ARG A 170 6.20 5.00 -21.35
N ALA A 171 5.34 4.23 -20.67
CA ALA A 171 5.75 3.20 -19.71
C ALA A 171 6.58 2.10 -20.38
N SER A 172 6.18 1.65 -21.58
CA SER A 172 6.92 0.65 -22.35
C SER A 172 8.29 1.17 -22.81
N GLY A 173 8.37 2.46 -23.19
CA GLY A 173 9.64 3.11 -23.49
C GLY A 173 10.56 3.16 -22.26
N LEU A 174 10.00 3.49 -21.10
CA LEU A 174 10.74 3.57 -19.85
C LEU A 174 11.16 2.19 -19.30
N ALA A 175 10.32 1.17 -19.47
CA ALA A 175 10.62 -0.22 -19.12
C ALA A 175 11.90 -0.72 -19.81
N LYS A 176 12.07 -0.38 -21.10
CA LYS A 176 13.30 -0.70 -21.83
C LYS A 176 14.53 -0.04 -21.22
N GLN A 177 14.41 1.22 -20.77
CA GLN A 177 15.49 1.93 -20.10
C GLN A 177 15.82 1.28 -18.74
N LEU A 178 14.80 0.99 -17.93
CA LEU A 178 14.96 0.31 -16.62
C LEU A 178 15.63 -1.06 -16.75
N VAL A 179 15.25 -1.85 -17.76
CA VAL A 179 15.90 -3.14 -18.03
C VAL A 179 17.33 -2.94 -18.55
N GLN A 180 17.59 -1.95 -19.38
CA GLN A 180 18.94 -1.67 -19.89
C GLN A 180 19.91 -1.21 -18.79
N LEU A 181 19.41 -0.53 -17.75
CA LEU A 181 20.22 -0.15 -16.58
C LEU A 181 20.77 -1.34 -15.82
N SER A 182 20.14 -2.51 -15.87
CA SER A 182 20.71 -3.74 -15.28
C SER A 182 22.05 -4.15 -15.93
N ARG A 183 22.41 -3.55 -17.07
CA ARG A 183 23.62 -3.85 -17.85
C ARG A 183 24.62 -2.69 -17.89
N SER A 184 24.37 -1.57 -17.20
CA SER A 184 25.18 -0.35 -17.27
C SER A 184 25.49 0.21 -15.87
N GLU A 185 26.74 0.61 -15.62
CA GLU A 185 27.23 1.07 -14.30
C GLU A 185 27.04 2.59 -14.05
N ALA A 186 26.34 3.31 -14.93
CA ALA A 186 26.18 4.76 -14.82
C ALA A 186 25.13 5.15 -13.76
N THR A 187 25.58 5.48 -12.55
CA THR A 187 24.72 5.82 -11.39
C THR A 187 23.77 7.00 -11.63
N ALA A 188 24.23 8.07 -12.27
CA ALA A 188 23.37 9.23 -12.58
C ALA A 188 22.21 8.89 -13.54
N ALA A 189 22.39 7.88 -14.41
CA ALA A 189 21.33 7.41 -15.30
C ALA A 189 20.29 6.56 -14.54
N VAL A 190 20.70 5.89 -13.45
CA VAL A 190 19.79 5.12 -12.60
C VAL A 190 18.82 6.04 -11.88
N ASP A 191 19.31 7.12 -11.26
CA ASP A 191 18.48 8.04 -10.49
C ASP A 191 17.46 8.78 -11.36
N ASP A 192 17.85 9.23 -12.57
CA ASP A 192 16.93 9.90 -13.51
C ASP A 192 15.81 8.97 -13.99
N VAL A 193 16.16 7.76 -14.44
CA VAL A 193 15.17 6.80 -14.94
C VAL A 193 14.26 6.32 -13.81
N ALA A 194 14.79 6.09 -12.61
CA ALA A 194 14.01 5.75 -11.42
C ALA A 194 13.05 6.87 -11.03
N THR A 195 13.48 8.12 -11.07
CA THR A 195 12.63 9.30 -10.79
C THR A 195 11.49 9.37 -11.80
N ARG A 196 11.78 9.25 -13.10
CA ARG A 196 10.75 9.24 -14.14
C ARG A 196 9.75 8.08 -13.99
N ALA A 197 10.21 6.92 -13.51
CA ALA A 197 9.33 5.78 -13.26
C ALA A 197 8.43 6.02 -12.06
N PHE A 198 8.99 6.60 -10.99
CA PHE A 198 8.22 7.02 -9.82
C PHE A 198 7.18 8.09 -10.17
N ASP A 199 7.54 9.12 -10.94
CA ASP A 199 6.61 10.18 -11.34
C ASP A 199 5.40 9.64 -12.11
N MET A 200 5.62 8.65 -12.98
CA MET A 200 4.55 7.99 -13.74
C MET A 200 3.64 7.16 -12.82
N LEU A 201 4.21 6.46 -11.84
CA LEU A 201 3.43 5.76 -10.82
C LEU A 201 2.61 6.75 -9.96
N ALA A 202 3.21 7.89 -9.61
CA ALA A 202 2.58 8.96 -8.86
C ALA A 202 1.43 9.63 -9.64
N GLU A 203 1.53 9.72 -10.98
CA GLU A 203 0.45 10.20 -11.85
C GLU A 203 -0.83 9.39 -11.65
N VAL A 204 -0.72 8.06 -11.61
CA VAL A 204 -1.86 7.14 -11.39
C VAL A 204 -2.39 7.22 -9.95
N VAL A 205 -1.50 7.30 -8.96
CA VAL A 205 -1.90 7.40 -7.54
C VAL A 205 -2.65 8.71 -7.26
N ASN A 206 -2.24 9.80 -7.92
CA ASN A 206 -2.80 11.13 -7.72
C ASN A 206 -3.93 11.49 -8.70
N ASP A 207 -4.36 10.57 -9.58
CA ASP A 207 -5.48 10.83 -10.47
C ASP A 207 -6.79 10.96 -9.69
N VAL A 208 -7.37 12.15 -9.73
CA VAL A 208 -8.61 12.52 -9.03
C VAL A 208 -9.85 12.27 -9.87
N HIS A 209 -9.69 11.95 -11.16
CA HIS A 209 -10.80 11.73 -12.09
C HIS A 209 -11.31 10.29 -12.08
N THR A 210 -10.68 9.42 -11.30
CA THR A 210 -10.91 7.99 -11.21
C THR A 210 -11.20 7.58 -9.76
N THR A 211 -11.69 6.35 -9.56
CA THR A 211 -11.91 5.80 -8.22
C THR A 211 -10.63 5.18 -7.66
N TYR A 212 -10.51 5.10 -6.34
CA TYR A 212 -9.37 4.43 -5.70
C TYR A 212 -9.15 2.99 -6.19
N ALA A 213 -10.24 2.22 -6.34
CA ALA A 213 -10.17 0.84 -6.84
C ALA A 213 -9.68 0.78 -8.30
N ALA A 214 -10.07 1.75 -9.14
CA ALA A 214 -9.56 1.86 -10.49
C ALA A 214 -8.07 2.23 -10.49
N ASN A 215 -7.65 3.18 -9.65
CA ASN A 215 -6.24 3.59 -9.53
C ASN A 215 -5.36 2.44 -9.06
N GLU A 216 -5.82 1.60 -8.14
CA GLU A 216 -5.10 0.41 -7.70
C GLU A 216 -4.90 -0.60 -8.84
N ARG A 217 -5.94 -0.88 -9.64
CA ARG A 217 -5.82 -1.76 -10.80
C ARG A 217 -4.89 -1.19 -11.87
N SER A 218 -5.01 0.11 -12.15
CA SER A 218 -4.13 0.83 -13.09
C SER A 218 -2.69 0.85 -12.58
N PHE A 219 -2.47 1.07 -11.29
CA PHE A 219 -1.15 1.04 -10.66
C PHE A 219 -0.51 -0.35 -10.75
N GLN A 220 -1.27 -1.40 -10.43
CA GLN A 220 -0.82 -2.78 -10.55
C GLN A 220 -0.44 -3.10 -12.00
N TYR A 221 -1.27 -2.67 -12.97
CA TYR A 221 -1.00 -2.88 -14.38
C TYR A 221 0.24 -2.09 -14.84
N LEU A 222 0.38 -0.84 -14.40
CA LEU A 222 1.52 0.01 -14.72
C LEU A 222 2.84 -0.58 -14.17
N CYS A 223 2.86 -1.14 -12.97
CA CYS A 223 4.03 -1.84 -12.43
C CYS A 223 4.48 -3.00 -13.33
N LYS A 224 3.53 -3.72 -13.95
CA LYS A 224 3.81 -4.80 -14.91
C LYS A 224 4.34 -4.25 -16.24
N VAL A 225 3.72 -3.19 -16.78
CA VAL A 225 4.16 -2.56 -18.03
C VAL A 225 5.57 -1.97 -17.89
N LEU A 226 5.90 -1.41 -16.73
CA LEU A 226 7.24 -0.92 -16.40
C LEU A 226 8.26 -2.04 -16.18
N CYS A 227 7.85 -3.31 -16.15
CA CYS A 227 8.70 -4.47 -15.87
C CYS A 227 9.50 -4.30 -14.57
N MET A 228 8.82 -3.89 -13.51
CA MET A 228 9.46 -3.62 -12.20
C MET A 228 10.12 -4.87 -11.59
N ASP A 229 9.59 -6.05 -11.90
CA ASP A 229 10.15 -7.35 -11.55
C ASP A 229 11.47 -7.68 -12.28
N SER A 230 11.76 -7.02 -13.40
CA SER A 230 12.96 -7.24 -14.21
C SER A 230 13.94 -6.06 -14.22
N THR A 231 13.60 -5.00 -13.48
CA THR A 231 14.42 -3.79 -13.33
C THR A 231 15.68 -4.06 -12.49
N SER A 232 16.72 -3.22 -12.55
CA SER A 232 17.89 -3.33 -11.66
C SER A 232 17.52 -3.15 -10.18
N ASP A 233 18.31 -3.72 -9.27
CA ASP A 233 18.05 -3.63 -7.83
C ASP A 233 18.22 -2.18 -7.33
N GLU A 234 19.17 -1.44 -7.88
CA GLU A 234 19.43 -0.04 -7.56
C GLU A 234 18.26 0.86 -7.95
N ALA A 235 17.75 0.73 -9.19
CA ALA A 235 16.59 1.51 -9.63
C ALA A 235 15.35 1.14 -8.78
N LEU A 236 15.16 -0.15 -8.49
CA LEU A 236 14.06 -0.60 -7.64
C LEU A 236 14.16 -0.02 -6.23
N LEU A 237 15.37 0.04 -5.64
CA LEU A 237 15.60 0.66 -4.35
C LEU A 237 15.28 2.17 -4.37
N GLN A 238 15.71 2.90 -5.40
CA GLN A 238 15.41 4.33 -5.52
C GLN A 238 13.92 4.60 -5.66
N ILE A 239 13.22 3.84 -6.51
CA ILE A 239 11.75 3.94 -6.63
C ILE A 239 11.08 3.62 -5.30
N THR A 240 11.58 2.60 -4.59
CA THR A 240 11.08 2.23 -3.26
C THR A 240 11.27 3.35 -2.23
N ASN A 241 12.43 4.00 -2.22
CA ASN A 241 12.69 5.15 -1.34
C ASN A 241 11.67 6.26 -1.60
N SER A 242 11.51 6.67 -2.86
CA SER A 242 10.54 7.70 -3.24
C SER A 242 9.10 7.33 -2.88
N LEU A 243 8.71 6.07 -3.05
CA LEU A 243 7.39 5.56 -2.67
C LEU A 243 7.16 5.66 -1.16
N VAL A 244 8.10 5.15 -0.36
CA VAL A 244 8.01 5.15 1.11
C VAL A 244 8.01 6.58 1.65
N ASP A 245 8.90 7.43 1.13
CA ASP A 245 9.03 8.83 1.55
C ASP A 245 7.80 9.67 1.15
N SER A 246 7.10 9.28 0.09
CA SER A 246 5.83 9.89 -0.32
C SER A 246 4.62 9.46 0.52
N ASN A 247 4.80 8.52 1.45
CA ASN A 247 3.80 8.07 2.42
C ASN A 247 2.45 7.69 1.76
N TRP A 248 2.52 6.89 0.69
CA TRP A 248 1.32 6.37 0.00
C TRP A 248 0.49 5.44 0.88
N SER A 249 -0.73 5.14 0.46
CA SER A 249 -1.58 4.20 1.19
C SER A 249 -0.94 2.81 1.26
N SER A 250 -1.24 2.05 2.32
CA SER A 250 -0.76 0.68 2.48
C SER A 250 -1.16 -0.23 1.32
N ARG A 251 -2.26 0.06 0.61
CA ARG A 251 -2.72 -0.69 -0.57
C ARG A 251 -1.74 -0.58 -1.74
N TYR A 252 -1.20 0.61 -2.00
CA TYR A 252 -0.18 0.77 -3.05
C TYR A 252 1.15 0.14 -2.67
N ALA A 253 1.52 0.19 -1.37
CA ALA A 253 2.69 -0.52 -0.87
C ALA A 253 2.56 -2.04 -1.05
N ALA A 254 1.39 -2.62 -0.73
CA ALA A 254 1.09 -4.03 -0.97
C ALA A 254 1.21 -4.40 -2.45
N ILE A 255 0.57 -3.63 -3.34
CA ILE A 255 0.64 -3.87 -4.78
C ILE A 255 2.09 -3.82 -5.26
N PHE A 256 2.86 -2.81 -4.86
CA PHE A 256 4.26 -2.67 -5.27
C PHE A 256 5.14 -3.81 -4.76
N LEU A 257 4.93 -4.25 -3.51
CA LEU A 257 5.61 -5.44 -2.98
C LEU A 257 5.28 -6.68 -3.82
N GLU A 258 4.01 -6.91 -4.13
CA GLU A 258 3.53 -8.08 -4.89
C GLU A 258 3.99 -8.10 -6.35
N THR A 259 4.01 -6.95 -7.02
CA THR A 259 4.35 -6.87 -8.45
C THR A 259 5.84 -6.68 -8.72
N SER A 260 6.60 -6.19 -7.76
CA SER A 260 7.98 -5.72 -8.00
C SER A 260 9.01 -6.45 -7.14
N VAL A 261 8.85 -6.46 -5.82
CA VAL A 261 9.86 -7.02 -4.89
C VAL A 261 9.71 -8.54 -4.75
N LEU A 262 8.48 -9.01 -4.54
CA LEU A 262 8.15 -10.42 -4.34
C LEU A 262 8.61 -11.30 -5.51
N PRO A 263 8.34 -10.96 -6.79
CA PRO A 263 8.72 -11.82 -7.91
C PRO A 263 10.24 -11.99 -8.01
N LYS A 264 11.01 -10.94 -7.72
CA LYS A 264 12.49 -10.98 -7.74
C LYS A 264 13.06 -11.90 -6.67
N ILE A 265 12.58 -11.76 -5.43
CA ILE A 265 13.00 -12.64 -4.33
C ILE A 265 12.58 -14.08 -4.60
N ARG A 266 11.37 -14.30 -5.12
CA ARG A 266 10.85 -15.64 -5.44
C ARG A 266 11.62 -16.30 -6.59
N ALA A 267 12.07 -15.52 -7.58
CA ALA A 267 12.80 -16.03 -8.74
C ALA A 267 14.29 -16.33 -8.44
N ALA A 268 14.85 -15.81 -7.34
CA ALA A 268 16.25 -15.99 -7.01
C ALA A 268 16.63 -17.46 -6.79
N ASP A 269 17.61 -17.93 -7.56
CA ASP A 269 18.23 -19.26 -7.44
C ASP A 269 19.53 -19.23 -6.62
N SER A 270 20.01 -18.03 -6.30
CA SER A 270 21.29 -17.74 -5.65
C SER A 270 21.11 -16.66 -4.58
N VAL A 271 22.21 -16.25 -3.95
CA VAL A 271 22.18 -15.29 -2.83
C VAL A 271 21.49 -13.99 -3.27
N ILE A 272 20.44 -13.60 -2.54
CA ILE A 272 19.72 -12.35 -2.78
C ILE A 272 20.64 -11.16 -2.54
N SER A 273 20.66 -10.23 -3.48
CA SER A 273 21.51 -9.05 -3.41
C SER A 273 21.18 -8.21 -2.17
N ARG A 274 22.21 -7.54 -1.64
CA ARG A 274 22.03 -6.64 -0.49
C ARG A 274 21.08 -5.50 -0.82
N VAL A 275 21.10 -5.00 -2.06
CA VAL A 275 20.31 -3.86 -2.53
C VAL A 275 18.83 -4.24 -2.63
N LEU A 276 18.50 -5.43 -3.17
CA LEU A 276 17.13 -5.94 -3.19
C LEU A 276 16.59 -6.16 -1.77
N LEU A 277 17.42 -6.69 -0.87
CA LEU A 277 17.04 -6.84 0.53
C LEU A 277 16.80 -5.48 1.19
N GLN A 278 17.65 -4.48 0.92
CA GLN A 278 17.43 -3.11 1.41
C GLN A 278 16.11 -2.53 0.91
N ALA A 279 15.74 -2.76 -0.35
CA ALA A 279 14.45 -2.32 -0.87
C ALA A 279 13.28 -2.92 -0.08
N ALA A 280 13.32 -4.22 0.24
CA ALA A 280 12.31 -4.85 1.09
C ALA A 280 12.29 -4.25 2.52
N LEU A 281 13.46 -4.02 3.12
CA LEU A 281 13.58 -3.48 4.47
C LEU A 281 13.02 -2.04 4.59
N ARG A 282 13.01 -1.24 3.51
CA ARG A 282 12.43 0.13 3.53
C ARG A 282 10.96 0.16 3.90
N PHE A 283 10.20 -0.90 3.62
CA PHE A 283 8.79 -1.00 3.99
C PHE A 283 8.59 -1.26 5.49
N GLY A 284 9.64 -1.67 6.20
CA GLY A 284 9.56 -2.09 7.60
C GLY A 284 8.92 -1.08 8.54
N SER A 285 9.43 0.15 8.55
CA SER A 285 9.03 1.18 9.51
C SER A 285 7.60 1.69 9.31
N SER A 286 7.16 1.79 8.06
CA SER A 286 5.90 2.46 7.69
C SER A 286 4.81 1.50 7.23
N TYR A 287 5.18 0.30 6.79
CA TYR A 287 4.29 -0.67 6.15
C TYR A 287 4.55 -2.10 6.64
N SER A 288 4.94 -2.31 7.91
CA SER A 288 5.30 -3.63 8.45
C SER A 288 4.23 -4.70 8.20
N GLY A 289 2.94 -4.35 8.34
CA GLY A 289 1.83 -5.25 8.04
C GLY A 289 1.80 -5.69 6.58
N MET A 290 2.02 -4.77 5.64
CA MET A 290 2.07 -5.10 4.21
C MET A 290 3.35 -5.87 3.87
N LEU A 291 4.47 -5.59 4.53
CA LEU A 291 5.69 -6.38 4.38
C LEU A 291 5.45 -7.85 4.79
N VAL A 292 4.72 -8.07 5.88
CA VAL A 292 4.35 -9.43 6.32
C VAL A 292 3.38 -10.08 5.33
N ASP A 293 2.32 -9.37 4.95
CA ASP A 293 1.17 -9.93 4.24
C ASP A 293 1.43 -10.11 2.74
N SER A 294 2.08 -9.14 2.11
CA SER A 294 2.31 -9.08 0.66
C SER A 294 3.68 -9.58 0.24
N LEU A 295 4.63 -9.78 1.17
CA LEU A 295 5.96 -10.31 0.87
C LEU A 295 6.29 -11.59 1.67
N LEU A 296 6.37 -11.52 3.00
CA LEU A 296 6.93 -12.62 3.79
C LEU A 296 6.05 -13.87 3.78
N LEU A 297 4.73 -13.72 3.95
CA LEU A 297 3.79 -14.84 3.96
C LEU A 297 3.71 -15.51 2.57
N PRO A 298 3.56 -14.77 1.46
CA PRO A 298 3.60 -15.35 0.11
C PRO A 298 4.93 -16.00 -0.28
N LEU A 299 6.06 -15.56 0.30
CA LEU A 299 7.36 -16.20 0.09
C LEU A 299 7.49 -17.54 0.83
N LEU A 300 6.92 -17.64 2.03
CA LEU A 300 7.02 -18.84 2.86
C LEU A 300 6.07 -19.94 2.40
N VAL A 301 4.81 -19.58 2.11
CA VAL A 301 3.73 -20.54 1.86
C VAL A 301 3.62 -20.95 0.38
N SER A 302 4.09 -20.12 -0.55
CA SER A 302 3.83 -20.19 -2.00
C SER A 302 2.33 -20.07 -2.33
N GLY A 303 1.96 -19.11 -3.18
CA GLY A 303 0.56 -18.90 -3.58
C GLY A 303 0.08 -19.94 -4.60
N GLU A 304 -1.23 -20.21 -4.60
CA GLU A 304 -1.90 -21.13 -5.54
C GLU A 304 -1.84 -20.68 -7.01
N HIS A 305 -1.56 -19.41 -7.28
CA HIS A 305 -1.72 -18.79 -8.59
C HIS A 305 -0.54 -18.87 -9.55
N ASP A 306 0.64 -19.33 -9.10
CA ASP A 306 1.75 -19.58 -10.01
C ASP A 306 1.81 -21.07 -10.33
N GLY A 307 1.52 -21.44 -11.57
CA GLY A 307 1.73 -22.79 -12.11
C GLY A 307 3.19 -23.27 -12.09
N SER A 308 4.09 -22.51 -11.44
CA SER A 308 5.45 -22.93 -11.12
C SER A 308 5.50 -23.37 -9.66
N ASN A 309 5.91 -24.62 -9.44
CA ASN A 309 6.20 -25.24 -8.13
C ASN A 309 7.41 -24.58 -7.43
N LYS A 310 7.55 -23.25 -7.47
CA LYS A 310 8.62 -22.51 -6.78
C LYS A 310 8.28 -22.43 -5.29
N SER A 311 8.60 -23.52 -4.61
CA SER A 311 8.60 -23.63 -3.16
C SER A 311 9.71 -22.77 -2.54
N VAL A 312 9.57 -22.45 -1.24
CA VAL A 312 10.58 -21.70 -0.48
C VAL A 312 11.95 -22.40 -0.51
N GLY A 313 12.92 -21.79 -1.19
CA GLY A 313 14.30 -22.26 -1.27
C GLY A 313 15.21 -21.59 -0.23
N PRO A 314 16.49 -22.01 -0.16
CA PRO A 314 17.45 -21.41 0.76
C PRO A 314 17.61 -19.88 0.61
N PRO A 315 17.67 -19.30 -0.59
CA PRO A 315 17.72 -17.84 -0.75
C PRO A 315 16.51 -17.14 -0.13
N GLN A 316 15.30 -17.66 -0.40
CA GLN A 316 14.06 -17.09 0.10
C GLN A 316 14.00 -17.16 1.63
N ALA A 317 14.35 -18.31 2.21
CA ALA A 317 14.38 -18.46 3.67
C ALA A 317 15.39 -17.53 4.35
N GLU A 318 16.56 -17.32 3.75
CA GLU A 318 17.55 -16.37 4.25
C GLU A 318 17.03 -14.93 4.18
N ALA A 319 16.39 -14.52 3.08
CA ALA A 319 15.77 -13.20 2.99
C ALA A 319 14.66 -13.01 4.02
N ILE A 320 13.73 -13.96 4.14
CA ILE A 320 12.68 -13.93 5.17
C ILE A 320 13.30 -13.77 6.55
N THR A 321 14.30 -14.60 6.87
CA THR A 321 14.98 -14.59 8.17
C THR A 321 15.67 -13.25 8.43
N ARG A 322 16.37 -12.67 7.44
CA ARG A 322 17.03 -11.36 7.59
C ARG A 322 16.04 -10.24 7.79
N ILE A 323 14.93 -10.24 7.05
CA ILE A 323 13.86 -9.24 7.20
C ILE A 323 13.26 -9.36 8.60
N LEU A 324 12.93 -10.56 9.07
CA LEU A 324 12.33 -10.78 10.39
C LEU A 324 13.26 -10.44 11.57
N ARG A 325 14.58 -10.52 11.38
CA ARG A 325 15.56 -10.19 12.43
C ARG A 325 15.90 -8.70 12.49
N SER A 326 15.58 -7.92 11.47
CA SER A 326 15.87 -6.49 11.47
C SER A 326 14.98 -5.78 12.49
N SER A 327 15.56 -4.92 13.33
CA SER A 327 14.83 -4.22 14.40
C SER A 327 13.78 -3.24 13.88
N ASP A 328 13.96 -2.78 12.65
CA ASP A 328 13.20 -1.66 12.08
C ASP A 328 12.11 -2.15 11.12
N THR A 329 11.81 -3.45 11.12
CA THR A 329 10.90 -4.08 10.16
C THR A 329 9.66 -4.69 10.78
N VAL A 330 9.79 -5.86 11.38
CA VAL A 330 8.64 -6.65 11.86
C VAL A 330 8.66 -6.61 13.37
N LEU A 331 7.63 -6.00 13.93
CA LEU A 331 7.46 -5.92 15.37
C LEU A 331 7.23 -7.33 15.94
N ALA A 332 7.75 -7.58 17.14
CA ALA A 332 7.72 -8.90 17.75
C ALA A 332 6.30 -9.43 18.02
N ASP A 333 5.33 -8.53 18.18
CA ASP A 333 3.89 -8.84 18.33
C ASP A 333 3.24 -9.35 17.04
N GLN A 334 3.80 -9.04 15.87
CA GLN A 334 3.33 -9.53 14.57
C GLN A 334 3.77 -10.96 14.27
N LEU A 335 4.77 -11.49 14.99
CA LEU A 335 5.33 -12.83 14.76
C LEU A 335 4.35 -13.95 15.11
N ASP A 336 3.49 -13.76 16.12
CA ASP A 336 2.46 -14.74 16.47
C ASP A 336 1.45 -14.93 15.32
N GLY A 337 0.90 -13.81 14.82
CA GLY A 337 -0.05 -13.82 13.70
C GLY A 337 0.57 -14.28 12.38
N PHE A 338 1.86 -14.03 12.18
CA PHE A 338 2.60 -14.57 11.03
C PHE A 338 2.71 -16.10 11.09
N LEU A 339 3.08 -16.66 12.25
CA LEU A 339 3.15 -18.11 12.44
C LEU A 339 1.78 -18.77 12.29
N GLN A 340 0.73 -18.21 12.88
CA GLN A 340 -0.63 -18.76 12.77
C GLN A 340 -1.09 -18.89 11.32
N ARG A 341 -0.92 -17.83 10.51
CA ARG A 341 -1.33 -17.82 9.10
C ARG A 341 -0.46 -18.73 8.24
N SER A 342 0.84 -18.81 8.54
CA SER A 342 1.75 -19.72 7.84
C SER A 342 1.39 -21.18 8.07
N LEU A 343 1.02 -21.54 9.30
CA LEU A 343 0.61 -22.89 9.68
C LEU A 343 -0.79 -23.24 9.15
N GLU A 344 -1.73 -22.29 9.17
CA GLU A 344 -3.07 -22.47 8.61
C GLU A 344 -3.01 -22.79 7.11
N ALA A 345 -2.17 -22.07 6.38
CA ALA A 345 -1.97 -22.35 4.97
C ALA A 345 -1.24 -23.68 4.72
N ALA A 346 -0.46 -24.19 5.68
CA ALA A 346 0.13 -25.51 5.60
C ALA A 346 -0.91 -26.63 5.73
N THR A 347 -1.93 -26.43 6.56
CA THR A 347 -3.02 -27.40 6.80
C THR A 347 -4.15 -27.34 5.77
N ALA A 348 -4.33 -26.19 5.11
CA ALA A 348 -5.39 -26.00 4.11
C ALA A 348 -5.09 -26.63 2.74
N ASN A 349 -3.83 -26.97 2.45
CA ASN A 349 -3.45 -27.54 1.16
C ASN A 349 -3.75 -29.04 1.10
N GLU A 350 -4.49 -29.45 0.06
CA GLU A 350 -4.82 -30.84 -0.26
C GLU A 350 -3.58 -31.73 -0.37
N THR A 351 -3.78 -33.03 -0.12
CA THR A 351 -2.83 -34.16 -0.03
C THR A 351 -1.77 -34.30 -1.15
N ASN A 352 -1.79 -33.45 -2.17
CA ASN A 352 -0.89 -33.50 -3.33
C ASN A 352 0.27 -32.49 -3.27
N ARG A 353 0.34 -31.61 -2.27
CA ARG A 353 1.45 -30.66 -2.10
C ARG A 353 2.35 -31.02 -0.92
N PRO A 354 3.68 -30.87 -1.04
CA PRO A 354 4.56 -31.09 0.09
C PRO A 354 4.22 -30.15 1.25
N HIS A 355 3.99 -30.73 2.42
CA HIS A 355 3.65 -30.00 3.64
C HIS A 355 4.72 -28.93 3.96
N LEU A 356 4.32 -27.77 4.49
CA LEU A 356 5.25 -26.66 4.74
C LEU A 356 6.46 -27.08 5.60
N LEU A 357 6.22 -27.88 6.64
CA LEU A 357 7.24 -28.36 7.56
C LEU A 357 8.12 -29.49 7.00
N SER A 358 7.83 -30.04 5.81
CA SER A 358 8.77 -30.95 5.14
C SER A 358 9.92 -30.20 4.46
N LYS A 359 9.76 -28.89 4.25
CA LYS A 359 10.74 -28.04 3.59
C LYS A 359 11.77 -27.52 4.59
N GLU A 360 13.03 -27.91 4.41
CA GLU A 360 14.14 -27.46 5.27
C GLU A 360 14.26 -25.94 5.36
N SER A 361 14.02 -25.22 4.27
CA SER A 361 14.06 -23.76 4.20
C SER A 361 12.97 -23.13 5.08
N ALA A 362 11.77 -23.70 5.10
CA ALA A 362 10.69 -23.25 5.98
C ALA A 362 11.05 -23.49 7.45
N LEU A 363 11.56 -24.69 7.76
CA LEU A 363 12.00 -25.04 9.12
C LEU A 363 13.06 -24.06 9.66
N LEU A 364 13.97 -23.58 8.81
CA LEU A 364 14.92 -22.54 9.19
C LEU A 364 14.22 -21.24 9.59
N VAL A 365 13.19 -20.80 8.87
CA VAL A 365 12.41 -19.61 9.22
C VAL A 365 11.73 -19.80 10.58
N PHE A 366 11.03 -20.93 10.77
CA PHE A 366 10.37 -21.25 12.06
C PHE A 366 11.38 -21.28 13.22
N GLN A 367 12.51 -21.97 13.05
CA GLN A 367 13.55 -22.04 14.07
C GLN A 367 14.07 -20.66 14.45
N ASN A 368 14.29 -19.78 13.46
CA ASN A 368 14.77 -18.43 13.70
C ASN A 368 13.79 -17.57 14.48
N ILE A 369 12.49 -17.66 14.15
CA ILE A 369 11.43 -16.99 14.90
C ILE A 369 11.37 -17.53 16.33
N LEU A 370 11.39 -18.85 16.53
CA LEU A 370 11.36 -19.43 17.88
C LEU A 370 12.58 -19.02 18.72
N ASN A 371 13.75 -18.86 18.08
CA ASN A 371 14.97 -18.42 18.74
C ASN A 371 14.92 -16.96 19.22
N SER A 372 14.18 -16.07 18.54
CA SER A 372 13.95 -14.70 19.03
C SER A 372 12.98 -14.64 20.20
N LYS A 373 12.33 -15.76 20.54
CA LYS A 373 11.42 -15.94 21.67
C LYS A 373 10.28 -14.89 21.71
N PRO A 374 9.50 -14.70 20.63
CA PRO A 374 8.31 -13.86 20.66
C PRO A 374 7.28 -14.36 21.68
N VAL A 375 6.35 -13.48 22.06
CA VAL A 375 5.19 -13.89 22.85
C VAL A 375 4.25 -14.65 21.91
N LEU A 376 4.09 -15.95 22.13
CA LEU A 376 3.20 -16.81 21.36
C LEU A 376 1.91 -17.08 22.11
N SER A 377 0.79 -17.07 21.40
CA SER A 377 -0.51 -17.46 21.94
C SER A 377 -0.63 -18.99 22.03
N ALA A 378 -1.53 -19.48 22.90
CA ALA A 378 -1.77 -20.92 23.06
C ALA A 378 -2.20 -21.57 21.72
N LEU A 379 -3.02 -20.87 20.94
CA LEU A 379 -3.47 -21.30 19.61
C LEU A 379 -2.30 -21.52 18.65
N THR A 380 -1.28 -20.65 18.68
CA THR A 380 -0.09 -20.80 17.82
C THR A 380 0.72 -22.03 18.21
N ILE A 381 0.89 -22.28 19.50
CA ILE A 381 1.59 -23.47 20.01
C ILE A 381 0.83 -24.74 19.61
N GLU A 382 -0.48 -24.76 19.80
CA GLU A 382 -1.35 -25.87 19.40
C GLU A 382 -1.25 -26.14 17.89
N ARG A 383 -1.39 -25.10 17.05
CA ARG A 383 -1.23 -25.22 15.59
C ARG A 383 0.15 -25.72 15.18
N LEU A 384 1.21 -25.27 15.86
CA LEU A 384 2.57 -25.70 15.55
C LEU A 384 2.79 -27.18 15.91
N VAL A 385 2.29 -27.62 17.07
CA VAL A 385 2.33 -29.03 17.47
C VAL A 385 1.51 -29.88 16.50
N GLY A 386 0.28 -29.47 16.17
CA GLY A 386 -0.59 -30.16 15.22
C GLY A 386 0.03 -30.26 13.82
N ALA A 387 0.69 -29.20 13.34
CA ALA A 387 1.41 -29.24 12.07
C ALA A 387 2.64 -30.18 12.11
N CYS A 388 3.33 -30.27 13.25
CA CYS A 388 4.42 -31.23 13.46
C CYS A 388 3.93 -32.69 13.51
N GLU A 389 2.70 -32.93 13.96
CA GLU A 389 2.07 -34.24 13.89
C GLU A 389 1.65 -34.57 12.45
N ALA A 390 0.90 -33.66 11.81
CA ALA A 390 0.38 -33.84 10.45
C ALA A 390 1.47 -34.10 9.41
N VAL A 391 2.63 -33.44 9.51
CA VAL A 391 3.74 -33.66 8.57
C VAL A 391 4.31 -35.09 8.63
N LEU A 392 4.17 -35.78 9.76
CA LEU A 392 4.62 -37.17 9.92
C LEU A 392 3.64 -38.20 9.35
N GLU A 393 2.45 -37.76 8.94
CA GLU A 393 1.45 -38.56 8.24
C GLU A 393 1.51 -38.36 6.71
N HIS A 394 2.28 -37.37 6.25
CA HIS A 394 2.42 -37.04 4.83
C HIS A 394 3.45 -37.97 4.12
N PRO A 395 3.38 -38.15 2.78
CA PRO A 395 4.36 -38.93 2.02
C PRO A 395 5.85 -38.67 2.32
N GLU A 396 6.22 -37.44 2.71
CA GLU A 396 7.63 -37.10 3.03
C GLU A 396 8.04 -37.45 4.47
N ALA A 397 7.19 -38.13 5.25
CA ALA A 397 7.42 -38.43 6.67
C ALA A 397 8.78 -39.09 6.93
N GLU A 398 9.24 -40.01 6.07
CA GLU A 398 10.54 -40.66 6.25
C GLU A 398 11.71 -39.67 6.23
N GLN A 399 11.70 -38.73 5.27
CA GLN A 399 12.70 -37.68 5.19
C GLN A 399 12.62 -36.73 6.40
N VAL A 400 11.40 -36.41 6.84
CA VAL A 400 11.14 -35.53 7.97
C VAL A 400 11.64 -36.14 9.29
N ARG A 401 11.39 -37.44 9.52
CA ARG A 401 11.87 -38.18 10.71
C ARG A 401 13.39 -38.15 10.83
N GLY A 402 14.10 -38.24 9.71
CA GLY A 402 15.57 -38.14 9.64
C GLY A 402 16.11 -36.71 9.67
N SER A 403 15.26 -35.68 9.51
CA SER A 403 15.70 -34.30 9.38
C SER A 403 16.22 -33.73 10.70
N LEU A 404 17.48 -33.27 10.69
CA LEU A 404 18.08 -32.55 11.80
C LEU A 404 17.35 -31.24 12.09
N LYS A 405 16.97 -30.49 11.04
CA LYS A 405 16.28 -29.19 11.18
C LYS A 405 14.91 -29.37 11.82
N PHE A 406 14.16 -30.38 11.42
CA PHE A 406 12.84 -30.67 12.00
C PHE A 406 12.95 -31.00 13.50
N ALA A 407 13.85 -31.92 13.86
CA ALA A 407 14.10 -32.25 15.26
C ALA A 407 14.57 -31.03 16.08
N THR A 408 15.34 -30.13 15.47
CA THR A 408 15.82 -28.90 16.11
C THR A 408 14.69 -27.89 16.34
N VAL A 409 13.73 -27.77 15.41
CA VAL A 409 12.53 -26.94 15.61
C VAL A 409 11.74 -27.42 16.82
N ILE A 410 11.48 -28.74 16.92
CA ILE A 410 10.77 -29.33 18.07
C ILE A 410 11.54 -29.10 19.37
N PHE A 411 12.86 -29.34 19.36
CA PHE A 411 13.71 -29.06 20.52
C PHE A 411 13.64 -27.59 20.94
N THR A 412 13.69 -26.66 19.98
CA THR A 412 13.64 -25.22 20.23
C THR A 412 12.30 -24.82 20.82
N LEU A 413 11.20 -25.36 20.29
CA LEU A 413 9.85 -25.17 20.82
C LEU A 413 9.77 -25.57 22.30
N ILE A 414 10.16 -26.81 22.64
CA ILE A 414 10.13 -27.33 24.02
C ILE A 414 11.04 -26.51 24.94
N SER A 415 12.23 -26.14 24.47
CA SER A 415 13.22 -25.44 25.29
C SER A 415 12.88 -23.98 25.54
N LYS A 416 12.25 -23.31 24.58
CA LYS A 416 11.91 -21.87 24.67
C LYS A 416 10.52 -21.63 25.28
N TYR A 417 9.58 -22.56 25.08
CA TYR A 417 8.19 -22.45 25.51
C TYR A 417 7.73 -23.62 26.41
N PRO A 418 8.49 -24.02 27.43
CA PRO A 418 8.18 -25.22 28.22
C PRO A 418 6.80 -25.17 28.88
N GLN A 419 6.40 -24.01 29.44
CA GLN A 419 5.10 -23.85 30.09
C GLN A 419 3.93 -24.05 29.13
N GLN A 420 4.06 -23.55 27.90
CA GLN A 420 3.00 -23.67 26.89
C GLN A 420 2.97 -25.08 26.29
N CYS A 421 4.12 -25.76 26.19
CA CYS A 421 4.20 -27.15 25.75
C CYS A 421 3.67 -28.16 26.79
N ALA A 422 3.46 -27.75 28.05
CA ALA A 422 3.00 -28.66 29.11
C ALA A 422 1.65 -29.32 28.76
N GLY A 423 0.74 -28.63 28.07
CA GLY A 423 -0.54 -29.19 27.61
C GLY A 423 -0.42 -30.21 26.48
N HIS A 424 0.73 -30.28 25.79
CA HIS A 424 0.93 -31.06 24.56
C HIS A 424 1.99 -32.17 24.70
N VAL A 425 2.35 -32.52 25.94
CA VAL A 425 3.48 -33.44 26.22
C VAL A 425 3.29 -34.82 25.58
N GLU A 426 2.07 -35.35 25.57
CA GLU A 426 1.77 -36.67 25.00
C GLU A 426 1.99 -36.68 23.49
N THR A 427 1.40 -35.73 22.77
CA THR A 427 1.60 -35.55 21.32
C THR A 427 3.07 -35.33 20.98
N LEU A 428 3.76 -34.46 21.73
CA LEU A 428 5.19 -34.19 21.52
C LEU A 428 6.07 -35.42 21.77
N GLU A 429 5.66 -36.35 22.65
CA GLU A 429 6.37 -37.61 22.88
C GLU A 429 6.18 -38.57 21.70
N VAL A 430 4.95 -38.71 21.20
CA VAL A 430 4.67 -39.50 20.00
C VAL A 430 5.50 -38.99 18.81
N ILE A 431 5.55 -37.67 18.61
CA ILE A 431 6.41 -37.05 17.59
C ILE A 431 7.89 -37.38 17.87
N ALA A 432 8.38 -37.15 19.10
CA ALA A 432 9.79 -37.32 19.44
C ALA A 432 10.29 -38.77 19.36
N THR A 433 9.42 -39.77 19.53
CA THR A 433 9.76 -41.20 19.37
C THR A 433 9.93 -41.61 17.91
N GLN A 434 9.30 -40.90 16.98
CA GLN A 434 9.45 -41.14 15.54
C GLN A 434 10.70 -40.51 14.95
N LEU A 435 11.35 -39.57 15.65
CA LEU A 435 12.55 -38.89 15.17
C LEU A 435 13.76 -39.84 15.17
N THR A 436 14.48 -39.87 14.05
CA THR A 436 15.68 -40.72 13.87
C THR A 436 16.98 -39.91 13.74
N SER A 437 16.89 -38.58 13.73
CA SER A 437 18.06 -37.70 13.62
C SER A 437 18.93 -37.67 14.89
N ILE A 438 20.16 -37.15 14.77
CA ILE A 438 21.09 -36.99 15.91
C ILE A 438 20.54 -36.13 17.05
N MET A 439 19.54 -35.28 16.78
CA MET A 439 18.88 -34.45 17.80
C MET A 439 17.77 -35.19 18.56
N ALA A 440 17.31 -36.34 18.09
CA ALA A 440 16.19 -37.07 18.69
C ALA A 440 16.40 -37.33 20.19
N LYS A 441 17.59 -37.82 20.59
CA LYS A 441 17.92 -38.07 22.01
C LYS A 441 17.87 -36.80 22.86
N THR A 442 18.33 -35.68 22.33
CA THR A 442 18.34 -34.38 23.02
C THR A 442 16.92 -33.83 23.18
N THR A 443 16.10 -33.96 22.13
CA THR A 443 14.68 -33.60 22.14
C THR A 443 13.93 -34.44 23.18
N GLN A 444 14.09 -35.77 23.16
CA GLN A 444 13.47 -36.68 24.14
C GLN A 444 13.87 -36.36 25.58
N ARG A 445 15.17 -36.11 25.84
CA ARG A 445 15.64 -35.71 27.18
C ARG A 445 15.01 -34.41 27.65
N SER A 446 14.82 -33.45 26.75
CA SER A 446 14.18 -32.17 27.08
C SER A 446 12.70 -32.34 27.41
N LEU A 447 12.02 -33.25 26.69
CA LEU A 447 10.63 -33.62 26.97
C LEU A 447 10.49 -34.36 28.30
N GLN A 448 11.43 -35.24 28.65
CA GLN A 448 11.47 -35.90 29.97
C GLN A 448 11.60 -34.87 31.11
N LYS A 449 12.46 -33.86 30.96
CA LYS A 449 12.57 -32.76 31.93
C LYS A 449 11.28 -31.97 32.07
N LEU A 450 10.56 -31.75 30.97
CA LEU A 450 9.28 -31.07 30.99
C LEU A 450 8.22 -31.89 31.77
N LYS A 451 8.24 -33.22 31.65
CA LYS A 451 7.38 -34.13 32.43
C LYS A 451 7.66 -34.08 33.92
N THR A 452 8.93 -34.09 34.32
CA THR A 452 9.31 -34.11 35.73
C THR A 452 9.11 -32.78 36.45
N ASN A 453 8.91 -31.69 35.71
CA ASN A 453 8.70 -30.34 36.22
C ASN A 453 7.21 -29.92 36.24
N LYS A 454 6.30 -30.81 35.82
CA LYS A 454 4.87 -30.72 36.14
C LYS A 454 4.65 -31.17 37.57
#